data_AF-A0A7X4CIP5-F1
#
_entry.id   AF-A0A7X4CIP5-F1
#
_cell.length_a   1.000
_cell.length_b   1.000
_cell.length_c   1.000
_cell.angle_alpha   90.00
_cell.angle_beta   90.00
_cell.angle_gamma   90.00
#
_symmetry.space_group_name_H-M   'P 1'
#
loop_
_entity.id
_entity.type
_entity.pdbx_description
1 polymer ?
#
loop_
_entity_poly.entity_id
_entity_poly.type
_entity_poly.pdbx_seq_one_letter_code
_entity_poly.pdbx_strand_id
1 'polypeptide(L)'
;MAYLEGLGEEGASVLRAHEGGYTRYWLESGEVRSCDITEDELPLAGFRPVGGPLPALLGAVSAEFGPQLPKLAAELASGAPDLDSVERVLRDSSLGGGATALKVLFEQLDEVLPPPDCASCGKPMSRRQARKKKAWLTRLGRVEVERSYYYCRSCGTGFFPLDRALGLEGATLTPGMLSVMAETTPMMSFDAASRHIANLAGLNASSSSLQRWSLALGAEVLR
;
A
#
# COMPACT_ATOMS: atom_id res chain seq x y z
N MET A 1 17.31 3.66 3.25
CA MET A 1 16.35 4.67 2.76
C MET A 1 15.85 4.31 1.35
N ALA A 2 14.97 5.10 0.74
CA ALA A 2 14.63 5.03 -0.69
C ALA A 2 14.18 6.41 -1.16
N TYR A 3 14.56 6.82 -2.36
CA TYR A 3 14.24 8.14 -2.93
C TYR A 3 13.32 7.88 -4.16
N LEU A 4 13.01 8.86 -5.01
CA LEU A 4 12.53 8.65 -6.40
C LEU A 4 13.04 9.81 -7.28
N GLU A 5 13.59 9.53 -8.47
CA GLU A 5 14.05 10.60 -9.38
C GLU A 5 12.89 11.14 -10.25
N GLY A 6 13.10 12.28 -10.88
CA GLY A 6 12.07 12.98 -11.64
C GLY A 6 11.95 12.52 -13.10
N LEU A 7 10.73 12.67 -13.61
CA LEU A 7 10.49 12.77 -15.05
C LEU A 7 11.27 13.95 -15.63
N GLY A 8 12.41 13.67 -16.26
CA GLY A 8 12.81 14.45 -17.44
C GLY A 8 11.83 14.18 -18.59
N GLU A 9 12.13 14.67 -19.79
CA GLU A 9 11.37 14.27 -21.00
C GLU A 9 11.48 12.75 -21.25
N GLU A 10 12.47 12.12 -20.60
CA GLU A 10 12.70 10.70 -20.45
C GLU A 10 12.02 10.04 -19.20
N GLY A 11 11.05 10.64 -18.50
CA GLY A 11 10.06 9.92 -17.65
C GLY A 11 10.41 9.38 -16.22
N ALA A 12 9.50 8.64 -15.54
CA ALA A 12 9.47 8.41 -14.07
C ALA A 12 10.36 7.31 -13.43
N SER A 13 10.80 7.58 -12.20
CA SER A 13 11.93 6.89 -11.57
C SER A 13 11.68 6.49 -10.12
N VAL A 14 11.92 5.24 -9.73
CA VAL A 14 12.31 4.90 -8.35
C VAL A 14 13.73 5.46 -8.03
N LEU A 15 14.08 5.60 -6.76
CA LEU A 15 15.47 5.61 -6.28
C LEU A 15 15.58 4.67 -5.06
N ARG A 16 16.75 4.13 -4.71
CA ARG A 16 16.93 3.43 -3.42
C ARG A 16 18.15 3.93 -2.67
N ALA A 17 18.05 4.16 -1.37
CA ALA A 17 19.06 4.89 -0.62
C ALA A 17 19.65 4.09 0.53
N HIS A 18 20.89 4.38 0.88
CA HIS A 18 21.65 3.73 1.95
C HIS A 18 22.55 4.77 2.61
N GLU A 19 23.18 4.42 3.73
CA GLU A 19 24.33 5.19 4.19
C GLU A 19 25.41 5.06 3.09
N GLY A 20 25.84 6.18 2.51
CA GLY A 20 26.79 6.22 1.37
C GLY A 20 26.18 6.39 -0.04
N GLY A 21 24.91 6.79 -0.21
CA GLY A 21 24.34 7.12 -1.54
C GLY A 21 22.93 6.59 -1.87
N TYR A 22 22.49 6.74 -3.13
CA TYR A 22 21.16 6.37 -3.66
C TYR A 22 21.19 5.56 -5.01
N THR A 23 20.05 5.22 -5.68
CA THR A 23 19.93 4.19 -6.79
C THR A 23 18.75 4.41 -7.81
N ARG A 24 18.87 5.13 -8.96
CA ARG A 24 17.72 5.76 -9.74
C ARG A 24 17.11 4.95 -10.91
N TYR A 25 15.90 5.32 -11.33
CA TYR A 25 15.13 4.90 -12.54
C TYR A 25 14.81 6.10 -13.51
N TRP A 26 14.04 6.00 -14.63
CA TRP A 26 13.35 7.10 -15.39
C TRP A 26 12.49 6.63 -16.61
N LEU A 27 11.13 6.64 -16.64
CA LEU A 27 10.22 6.16 -17.74
C LEU A 27 10.79 6.18 -19.20
N GLU A 28 10.55 7.26 -19.96
CA GLU A 28 10.95 7.52 -21.36
C GLU A 28 10.02 6.93 -22.42
N SER A 29 9.28 7.81 -23.11
CA SER A 29 8.32 7.44 -24.16
C SER A 29 7.29 6.34 -23.76
N GLY A 30 7.13 6.08 -22.45
CA GLY A 30 6.26 5.04 -21.88
C GLY A 30 6.97 3.79 -21.32
N GLU A 31 8.29 3.63 -21.53
CA GLU A 31 9.11 2.56 -20.92
C GLU A 31 9.55 2.91 -19.49
N VAL A 32 10.52 2.19 -18.87
CA VAL A 32 11.20 2.52 -17.58
C VAL A 32 12.74 2.44 -17.73
N ARG A 33 13.49 3.54 -17.54
CA ARG A 33 14.98 3.60 -17.44
C ARG A 33 15.50 3.58 -15.99
N SER A 34 16.81 3.80 -15.82
CA SER A 34 17.56 3.85 -14.54
C SER A 34 19.05 4.18 -14.64
N CYS A 35 19.57 4.96 -13.68
CA CYS A 35 20.97 4.90 -13.27
C CYS A 35 21.11 5.00 -11.74
N ASP A 36 21.93 4.14 -11.13
CA ASP A 36 22.24 4.15 -9.69
C ASP A 36 22.89 5.48 -9.31
N ILE A 37 22.93 5.92 -8.05
CA ILE A 37 23.48 7.24 -7.68
C ILE A 37 24.35 7.24 -6.41
N THR A 38 25.60 6.80 -6.53
CA THR A 38 26.65 6.98 -5.48
C THR A 38 26.83 8.46 -5.11
N GLU A 39 27.21 8.72 -3.86
CA GLU A 39 26.86 9.94 -3.09
C GLU A 39 27.09 11.32 -3.77
N ASP A 40 28.00 11.42 -4.75
CA ASP A 40 28.30 12.64 -5.52
C ASP A 40 27.84 12.66 -7.01
N GLU A 41 27.80 11.52 -7.72
CA GLU A 41 28.16 11.51 -9.17
C GLU A 41 27.09 11.66 -10.26
N LEU A 42 26.32 10.68 -10.61
CA LEU A 42 25.59 9.83 -9.72
C LEU A 42 25.49 8.48 -10.50
N PRO A 43 26.57 7.65 -10.58
CA PRO A 43 26.49 6.15 -10.61
C PRO A 43 27.79 5.28 -10.38
N LEU A 44 27.82 4.33 -9.39
CA LEU A 44 28.29 2.90 -9.46
C LEU A 44 28.79 2.34 -8.09
N ALA A 45 28.56 1.07 -7.68
CA ALA A 45 28.02 -0.08 -8.38
C ALA A 45 27.24 -1.04 -7.45
N GLY A 46 26.13 -1.60 -7.95
CA GLY A 46 25.35 -2.62 -7.23
C GLY A 46 24.15 -3.18 -8.00
N PHE A 47 23.66 -2.48 -9.03
CA PHE A 47 22.55 -2.90 -9.90
C PHE A 47 22.45 -4.41 -10.17
N ARG A 48 21.40 -5.01 -9.62
CA ARG A 48 20.58 -5.96 -10.37
C ARG A 48 19.21 -5.31 -10.59
N PRO A 49 18.67 -5.29 -11.82
CA PRO A 49 17.24 -5.10 -12.02
C PRO A 49 16.51 -6.37 -11.53
N VAL A 50 16.41 -6.50 -10.20
CA VAL A 50 15.24 -7.18 -9.62
C VAL A 50 14.04 -6.39 -10.13
N GLY A 51 13.00 -7.08 -10.61
CA GLY A 51 11.77 -6.42 -11.07
C GLY A 51 11.25 -5.51 -9.97
N GLY A 52 11.54 -4.21 -10.10
CA GLY A 52 11.35 -3.26 -9.03
C GLY A 52 9.86 -3.07 -8.74
N PRO A 53 9.51 -2.30 -7.69
CA PRO A 53 8.12 -1.96 -7.48
C PRO A 53 7.55 -1.30 -8.74
N LEU A 54 8.29 -0.47 -9.48
CA LEU A 54 7.73 0.32 -10.59
C LEU A 54 7.07 -0.50 -11.73
N PRO A 55 7.70 -1.50 -12.39
CA PRO A 55 6.98 -2.35 -13.35
C PRO A 55 5.79 -3.11 -12.74
N ALA A 56 5.92 -3.59 -11.51
CA ALA A 56 4.84 -4.29 -10.81
C ALA A 56 3.69 -3.34 -10.41
N LEU A 57 3.98 -2.08 -10.11
CA LEU A 57 3.05 -0.99 -9.82
C LEU A 57 2.31 -0.55 -11.08
N LEU A 58 3.05 -0.32 -12.17
CA LEU A 58 2.47 0.03 -13.47
C LEU A 58 1.56 -1.10 -13.97
N GLY A 59 1.98 -2.36 -13.84
CA GLY A 59 1.15 -3.53 -14.12
C GLY A 59 -0.08 -3.63 -13.22
N ALA A 60 0.09 -3.45 -11.90
CA ALA A 60 -1.01 -3.45 -10.93
C ALA A 60 -2.07 -2.39 -11.22
N VAL A 61 -1.66 -1.15 -11.47
CA VAL A 61 -2.58 -0.05 -11.80
C VAL A 61 -3.24 -0.30 -13.16
N SER A 62 -2.47 -0.69 -14.17
CA SER A 62 -3.01 -0.94 -15.53
C SER A 62 -4.01 -2.10 -15.57
N ALA A 63 -3.83 -3.13 -14.73
CA ALA A 63 -4.74 -4.28 -14.65
C ALA A 63 -6.12 -3.91 -14.09
N GLU A 64 -6.21 -2.91 -13.20
CA GLU A 64 -7.47 -2.47 -12.58
C GLU A 64 -8.23 -1.44 -13.46
N PHE A 65 -7.50 -0.62 -14.22
CA PHE A 65 -8.08 0.35 -15.16
C PHE A 65 -8.44 -0.26 -16.52
N GLY A 66 -7.55 -1.05 -17.10
CA GLY A 66 -7.65 -1.57 -18.47
C GLY A 66 -9.00 -2.20 -18.82
N PRO A 67 -9.57 -3.08 -17.98
CA PRO A 67 -10.86 -3.72 -18.22
C PRO A 67 -12.08 -2.76 -18.25
N GLN A 68 -11.97 -1.54 -17.73
CA GLN A 68 -13.07 -0.56 -17.75
C GLN A 68 -12.98 0.41 -18.93
N LEU A 69 -11.78 0.64 -19.51
CA LEU A 69 -11.59 1.60 -20.60
C LEU A 69 -12.55 1.40 -21.80
N PRO A 70 -12.81 0.17 -22.28
CA PRO A 70 -13.76 -0.03 -23.39
C PRO A 70 -15.20 0.33 -23.03
N LYS A 71 -15.61 0.14 -21.76
CA LYS A 71 -16.96 0.49 -21.28
C LYS A 71 -17.12 2.01 -21.20
N LEU A 72 -16.11 2.69 -20.65
CA LEU A 72 -16.06 4.14 -20.55
C LEU A 72 -16.07 4.79 -21.95
N ALA A 73 -15.32 4.23 -22.90
CA ALA A 73 -15.32 4.69 -24.29
C ALA A 73 -16.70 4.48 -24.97
N ALA A 74 -17.36 3.34 -24.73
CA ALA A 74 -18.71 3.09 -25.26
C ALA A 74 -19.77 4.01 -24.64
N GLU A 75 -19.69 4.27 -23.34
CA GLU A 75 -20.58 5.18 -22.62
C GLU A 75 -20.47 6.61 -23.16
N LEU A 76 -19.24 7.11 -23.35
CA LEU A 76 -18.99 8.42 -23.98
C LEU A 76 -19.48 8.48 -25.44
N ALA A 77 -19.38 7.39 -26.19
CA ALA A 77 -19.85 7.29 -27.57
C ALA A 77 -21.39 7.22 -27.71
N SER A 78 -22.14 7.04 -26.61
CA SER A 78 -23.61 6.97 -26.62
C SER A 78 -24.29 8.28 -27.03
N GLY A 79 -23.58 9.41 -26.95
CA GLY A 79 -24.12 10.76 -27.17
C GLY A 79 -24.89 11.35 -25.99
N ALA A 80 -25.14 10.56 -24.93
CA ALA A 80 -25.77 11.01 -23.69
C ALA A 80 -25.24 10.20 -22.48
N PRO A 81 -23.93 10.28 -22.16
CA PRO A 81 -23.32 9.49 -21.09
C PRO A 81 -23.88 9.83 -19.72
N ASP A 82 -24.11 8.83 -18.87
CA ASP A 82 -24.35 9.03 -17.43
C ASP A 82 -23.02 9.38 -16.72
N LEU A 83 -22.79 10.68 -16.53
CA LEU A 83 -21.59 11.20 -15.90
C LEU A 83 -21.37 10.68 -14.48
N ASP A 84 -22.42 10.50 -13.67
CA ASP A 84 -22.33 9.98 -12.29
C ASP A 84 -21.89 8.50 -12.30
N SER A 85 -22.32 7.73 -13.30
CA SER A 85 -21.80 6.36 -13.51
C SER A 85 -20.36 6.34 -14.06
N VAL A 86 -20.00 7.24 -14.99
CA VAL A 86 -18.62 7.38 -15.50
C VAL A 86 -17.64 7.76 -14.37
N GLU A 87 -17.99 8.75 -13.55
CA GLU A 87 -17.18 9.20 -12.41
C GLU A 87 -17.00 8.09 -11.37
N ARG A 88 -18.08 7.37 -11.02
CA ARG A 88 -17.99 6.22 -10.10
C ARG A 88 -17.06 5.12 -10.62
N VAL A 89 -17.18 4.73 -11.89
CA VAL A 89 -16.29 3.71 -12.49
C VAL A 89 -14.83 4.17 -12.48
N LEU A 90 -14.55 5.41 -12.87
CA LEU A 90 -13.19 5.97 -12.85
C LEU A 90 -12.62 6.04 -11.42
N ARG A 91 -13.40 6.49 -10.45
CA ARG A 91 -13.00 6.54 -9.04
C ARG A 91 -12.73 5.15 -8.49
N ASP A 92 -13.63 4.19 -8.71
CA ASP A 92 -13.51 2.85 -8.15
C ASP A 92 -12.32 2.09 -8.77
N SER A 93 -12.05 2.26 -10.07
CA SER A 93 -10.79 1.78 -10.70
C SER A 93 -9.55 2.49 -10.15
N SER A 94 -9.61 3.79 -9.84
CA SER A 94 -8.50 4.53 -9.22
C SER A 94 -8.15 3.99 -7.83
N LEU A 95 -9.18 3.72 -7.01
CA LEU A 95 -9.03 3.15 -5.68
C LEU A 95 -8.52 1.70 -5.76
N GLY A 96 -9.10 0.86 -6.65
CA GLY A 96 -8.65 -0.50 -6.91
C GLY A 96 -7.17 -0.56 -7.35
N GLY A 97 -6.80 0.23 -8.36
CA GLY A 97 -5.40 0.38 -8.81
C GLY A 97 -4.47 0.80 -7.67
N GLY A 98 -4.91 1.75 -6.84
CA GLY A 98 -4.19 2.20 -5.65
C GLY A 98 -4.03 1.12 -4.56
N ALA A 99 -5.06 0.31 -4.31
CA ALA A 99 -5.00 -0.79 -3.35
C ALA A 99 -4.07 -1.92 -3.84
N THR A 100 -4.14 -2.27 -5.12
CA THR A 100 -3.25 -3.27 -5.73
C THR A 100 -1.80 -2.75 -5.77
N ALA A 101 -1.60 -1.45 -5.99
CA ALA A 101 -0.29 -0.79 -5.85
C ALA A 101 0.26 -0.83 -4.42
N LEU A 102 -0.56 -0.51 -3.40
CA LEU A 102 -0.16 -0.65 -1.98
C LEU A 102 0.20 -2.10 -1.62
N LYS A 103 -0.55 -3.08 -2.14
CA LYS A 103 -0.23 -4.50 -1.96
C LYS A 103 1.19 -4.82 -2.44
N VAL A 104 1.52 -4.40 -3.67
CA VAL A 104 2.87 -4.57 -4.24
C VAL A 104 3.92 -3.91 -3.36
N LEU A 105 3.72 -2.66 -2.92
CA LEU A 105 4.67 -1.97 -2.04
C LEU A 105 4.90 -2.70 -0.71
N PHE A 106 3.83 -3.21 -0.08
CA PHE A 106 3.92 -3.92 1.19
C PHE A 106 4.58 -5.29 1.06
N GLU A 107 4.27 -6.04 0.00
CA GLU A 107 4.91 -7.34 -0.26
C GLU A 107 6.40 -7.17 -0.62
N GLN A 108 6.75 -6.15 -1.41
CA GLN A 108 8.15 -5.79 -1.68
C GLN A 108 8.88 -5.36 -0.40
N LEU A 109 8.24 -4.58 0.48
CA LEU A 109 8.81 -4.18 1.77
C LEU A 109 9.10 -5.39 2.67
N ASP A 110 8.18 -6.37 2.76
CA ASP A 110 8.37 -7.59 3.56
C ASP A 110 9.54 -8.47 3.10
N GLU A 111 9.90 -8.43 1.81
CA GLU A 111 11.08 -9.15 1.29
C GLU A 111 12.40 -8.41 1.46
N VAL A 112 12.41 -7.06 1.45
CA VAL A 112 13.65 -6.27 1.60
C VAL A 112 13.98 -5.89 3.05
N LEU A 113 13.07 -6.13 3.99
CA LEU A 113 13.34 -5.91 5.42
C LEU A 113 14.39 -6.91 5.94
N PRO A 114 15.41 -6.45 6.68
CA PRO A 114 16.44 -7.33 7.21
C PRO A 114 15.88 -8.27 8.29
N PRO A 115 16.46 -9.47 8.46
CA PRO A 115 16.18 -10.32 9.62
C PRO A 115 16.42 -9.56 10.92
N PRO A 116 15.42 -9.45 11.82
CA PRO A 116 15.57 -8.71 13.07
C PRO A 116 16.28 -9.53 14.14
N ASP A 117 16.97 -8.83 15.04
CA ASP A 117 17.40 -9.36 16.33
C ASP A 117 16.27 -9.28 17.38
N CYS A 118 16.32 -10.18 18.35
CA CYS A 118 15.35 -10.24 19.42
C CYS A 118 15.58 -9.12 20.45
N ALA A 119 14.68 -8.15 20.50
CA ALA A 119 14.74 -7.00 21.43
C ALA A 119 15.00 -7.36 22.91
N SER A 120 14.60 -8.55 23.38
CA SER A 120 14.81 -9.00 24.75
C SER A 120 16.17 -9.67 25.04
N CYS A 121 16.90 -10.15 24.03
CA CYS A 121 18.16 -10.90 24.25
C CYS A 121 19.27 -10.68 23.21
N GLY A 122 19.07 -9.80 22.22
CA GLY A 122 20.03 -9.47 21.17
C GLY A 122 20.32 -10.60 20.16
N LYS A 123 19.68 -11.77 20.29
CA LYS A 123 19.95 -12.91 19.38
C LYS A 123 19.16 -12.80 18.06
N PRO A 124 19.75 -13.18 16.91
CA PRO A 124 19.04 -13.23 15.63
C PRO A 124 17.78 -14.08 15.65
N MET A 125 16.71 -13.57 15.04
CA MET A 125 15.42 -14.27 14.97
C MET A 125 15.27 -15.08 13.68
N SER A 126 14.53 -16.19 13.77
CA SER A 126 14.31 -17.10 12.63
C SER A 126 12.99 -16.80 11.91
N ARG A 127 13.03 -16.55 10.58
CA ARG A 127 11.84 -16.51 9.70
C ARG A 127 11.16 -17.88 9.76
N ARG A 128 9.85 -17.94 9.98
CA ARG A 128 9.07 -19.18 9.83
C ARG A 128 8.78 -19.44 8.35
N GLN A 129 8.74 -20.71 7.96
CA GLN A 129 8.45 -21.12 6.58
C GLN A 129 7.07 -20.68 6.11
N ALA A 130 6.04 -20.82 6.96
CA ALA A 130 4.69 -20.39 6.63
C ALA A 130 4.54 -18.87 6.83
N ARG A 131 4.42 -18.13 5.73
CA ARG A 131 3.89 -16.75 5.73
C ARG A 131 2.49 -16.71 6.33
N LYS A 132 2.05 -15.52 6.75
CA LYS A 132 0.72 -15.31 7.32
C LYS A 132 -0.01 -14.21 6.56
N LYS A 133 -1.26 -14.48 6.19
CA LYS A 133 -2.15 -13.47 5.63
C LYS A 133 -2.44 -12.36 6.64
N LYS A 134 -2.56 -11.15 6.14
CA LYS A 134 -3.08 -9.99 6.87
C LYS A 134 -3.74 -9.06 5.87
N ALA A 135 -4.92 -8.58 6.25
CA ALA A 135 -5.57 -7.49 5.55
C ALA A 135 -5.61 -6.26 6.44
N TRP A 136 -5.41 -5.10 5.81
CA TRP A 136 -5.74 -3.80 6.35
C TRP A 136 -6.81 -3.15 5.47
N LEU A 137 -7.73 -2.41 6.08
CA LEU A 137 -8.56 -1.47 5.33
C LEU A 137 -7.81 -0.14 5.25
N THR A 138 -7.61 0.32 4.03
CA THR A 138 -6.87 1.54 3.68
C THR A 138 -7.81 2.58 3.07
N ARG A 139 -7.34 3.81 2.86
CA ARG A 139 -8.07 4.85 2.09
C ARG A 139 -8.32 4.50 0.62
N LEU A 140 -7.67 3.46 0.10
CA LEU A 140 -7.80 2.98 -1.28
C LEU A 140 -8.61 1.68 -1.37
N GLY A 141 -9.00 1.09 -0.24
CA GLY A 141 -9.70 -0.19 -0.17
C GLY A 141 -9.00 -1.21 0.71
N ARG A 142 -9.46 -2.46 0.65
CA ARG A 142 -8.87 -3.59 1.39
C ARG A 142 -7.58 -4.04 0.70
N VAL A 143 -6.47 -3.98 1.42
CA VAL A 143 -5.16 -4.51 0.98
C VAL A 143 -4.86 -5.76 1.79
N GLU A 144 -4.76 -6.92 1.13
CA GLU A 144 -4.40 -8.20 1.73
C GLU A 144 -3.05 -8.69 1.19
N VAL A 145 -2.12 -9.00 2.10
CA VAL A 145 -0.77 -9.49 1.80
C VAL A 145 -0.50 -10.81 2.53
N GLU A 146 0.46 -11.57 2.02
CA GLU A 146 1.16 -12.60 2.79
C GLU A 146 2.51 -12.08 3.27
N ARG A 147 2.76 -12.12 4.58
CA ARG A 147 3.90 -11.46 5.24
C ARG A 147 4.67 -12.40 6.15
N SER A 148 5.88 -11.98 6.52
CA SER A 148 6.87 -12.76 7.26
C SER A 148 6.63 -12.74 8.76
N TYR A 149 6.75 -13.91 9.38
CA TYR A 149 6.76 -14.04 10.84
C TYR A 149 8.15 -14.48 11.32
N TYR A 150 8.73 -13.70 12.23
CA TYR A 150 10.03 -13.98 12.84
C TYR A 150 9.86 -14.38 14.30
N TYR A 151 10.64 -15.36 14.74
CA TYR A 151 10.52 -15.93 16.09
C TYR A 151 11.88 -16.21 16.74
N CYS A 152 12.03 -15.78 17.99
CA CYS A 152 13.18 -16.05 18.85
C CYS A 152 12.96 -17.35 19.63
N ARG A 153 13.80 -18.37 19.38
CA ARG A 153 13.70 -19.65 20.10
C ARG A 153 14.08 -19.55 21.58
N SER A 154 14.92 -18.59 21.98
CA SER A 154 15.32 -18.42 23.38
C SER A 154 14.27 -17.68 24.23
N CYS A 155 13.61 -16.66 23.70
CA CYS A 155 12.64 -15.85 24.45
C CYS A 155 11.18 -16.29 24.27
N GLY A 156 10.88 -17.18 23.31
CA GLY A 156 9.52 -17.61 23.01
C GLY A 156 8.65 -16.56 22.30
N THR A 157 9.23 -15.42 21.93
CA THR A 157 8.54 -14.27 21.33
C THR A 157 8.74 -14.21 19.82
N GLY A 158 7.79 -13.59 19.12
CA GLY A 158 7.87 -13.35 17.69
C GLY A 158 6.96 -12.22 17.23
N PHE A 159 7.29 -11.63 16.08
CA PHE A 159 6.55 -10.50 15.50
C PHE A 159 6.64 -10.52 13.96
N PHE A 160 5.97 -9.55 13.33
CA PHE A 160 5.93 -9.39 11.88
C PHE A 160 6.68 -8.10 11.51
N PRO A 161 7.87 -8.18 10.87
CA PRO A 161 8.67 -6.99 10.55
C PRO A 161 7.93 -5.98 9.68
N LEU A 162 7.13 -6.45 8.70
CA LEU A 162 6.31 -5.58 7.85
C LEU A 162 5.38 -4.69 8.67
N ASP A 163 4.60 -5.25 9.60
CA ASP A 163 3.67 -4.49 10.43
C ASP A 163 4.40 -3.41 11.24
N ARG A 164 5.57 -3.73 11.79
CA ARG A 164 6.39 -2.77 12.53
C ARG A 164 6.92 -1.65 11.62
N ALA A 165 7.45 -2.01 10.45
CA ALA A 165 7.97 -1.05 9.48
C ALA A 165 6.87 -0.12 8.92
N LEU A 166 5.63 -0.60 8.83
CA LEU A 166 4.46 0.19 8.42
C LEU A 166 3.79 0.95 9.58
N GLY A 167 4.17 0.70 10.85
CA GLY A 167 3.48 1.25 12.02
C GLY A 167 2.07 0.68 12.24
N LEU A 168 1.80 -0.56 11.80
CA LEU A 168 0.48 -1.21 11.79
C LEU A 168 0.40 -2.46 12.67
N GLU A 169 1.28 -2.60 13.68
CA GLU A 169 1.26 -3.73 14.60
C GLU A 169 -0.08 -3.81 15.35
N GLY A 170 -0.78 -4.94 15.23
CA GLY A 170 -2.13 -5.13 15.78
C GLY A 170 -3.26 -4.41 15.02
N ALA A 171 -2.98 -3.28 14.38
CA ALA A 171 -3.95 -2.46 13.67
C ALA A 171 -4.64 -3.19 12.51
N THR A 172 -5.94 -2.95 12.30
CA THR A 172 -6.72 -3.45 11.15
C THR A 172 -7.08 -2.35 10.15
N LEU A 173 -6.97 -1.09 10.57
CA LEU A 173 -7.10 0.10 9.73
C LEU A 173 -5.71 0.71 9.55
N THR A 174 -5.42 1.30 8.40
CA THR A 174 -4.30 2.25 8.31
C THR A 174 -4.70 3.59 8.93
N PRO A 175 -3.74 4.45 9.35
CA PRO A 175 -4.06 5.75 9.94
C PRO A 175 -5.04 6.58 9.11
N GLY A 176 -4.88 6.58 7.77
CA GLY A 176 -5.80 7.29 6.89
C GLY A 176 -7.24 6.74 6.88
N MET A 177 -7.44 5.43 7.06
CA MET A 177 -8.79 4.86 7.19
C MET A 177 -9.36 5.07 8.60
N LEU A 178 -8.49 5.10 9.62
CA LEU A 178 -8.87 5.45 10.98
C LEU A 178 -9.44 6.88 11.04
N SER A 179 -8.82 7.85 10.36
CA SER A 179 -9.35 9.22 10.21
C SER A 179 -10.75 9.24 9.59
N VAL A 180 -10.93 8.59 8.43
CA VAL A 180 -12.25 8.51 7.75
C VAL A 180 -13.32 7.94 8.69
N MET A 181 -12.99 6.92 9.48
CA MET A 181 -13.92 6.36 10.46
C MET A 181 -14.19 7.31 11.63
N ALA A 182 -13.15 7.94 12.18
CA ALA A 182 -13.24 8.83 13.33
C ALA A 182 -14.06 10.11 13.02
N GLU A 183 -13.99 10.60 11.79
CA GLU A 183 -14.78 11.75 11.32
C GLU A 183 -16.25 11.40 11.06
N THR A 184 -16.53 10.20 10.51
CA THR A 184 -17.88 9.83 10.07
C THR A 184 -18.74 9.15 11.14
N THR A 185 -18.14 8.26 11.95
CA THR A 185 -18.90 7.42 12.90
C THR A 185 -19.53 8.14 14.10
N PRO A 186 -19.01 9.28 14.62
CA PRO A 186 -19.69 10.03 15.68
C PRO A 186 -20.91 10.81 15.20
N MET A 187 -20.99 11.12 13.89
CA MET A 187 -21.96 12.06 13.34
C MET A 187 -23.30 11.41 12.94
N MET A 188 -23.37 10.07 12.90
CA MET A 188 -24.52 9.32 12.39
C MET A 188 -24.51 7.87 12.88
N SER A 189 -25.56 7.10 12.59
CA SER A 189 -25.57 5.66 12.90
C SER A 189 -24.50 4.90 12.09
N PHE A 190 -23.99 3.77 12.60
CA PHE A 190 -23.00 2.96 11.87
C PHE A 190 -23.48 2.45 10.49
N ASP A 191 -24.79 2.30 10.33
CA ASP A 191 -25.44 1.96 9.06
C ASP A 191 -25.45 3.14 8.07
N ALA A 192 -25.74 4.35 8.55
CA ALA A 192 -25.59 5.57 7.76
C ALA A 192 -24.12 5.84 7.41
N ALA A 193 -23.20 5.68 8.36
CA ALA A 193 -21.76 5.84 8.14
C ALA A 193 -21.22 4.82 7.13
N SER A 194 -21.68 3.57 7.18
CA SER A 194 -21.34 2.53 6.20
C SER A 194 -21.70 2.96 4.77
N ARG A 195 -22.93 3.44 4.54
CA ARG A 195 -23.34 4.01 3.24
C ARG A 195 -22.57 5.27 2.87
N HIS A 196 -22.33 6.16 3.82
CA HIS A 196 -21.68 7.45 3.58
C HIS A 196 -20.21 7.27 3.15
N ILE A 197 -19.49 6.37 3.81
CA ILE A 197 -18.11 5.98 3.46
C ILE A 197 -18.07 5.28 2.09
N ALA A 198 -19.01 4.38 1.78
CA ALA A 198 -19.09 3.74 0.47
C ALA A 198 -19.38 4.76 -0.65
N ASN A 199 -20.34 5.65 -0.43
CA ASN A 199 -20.76 6.65 -1.42
C ASN A 199 -19.69 7.70 -1.68
N LEU A 200 -19.07 8.28 -0.64
CA LEU A 200 -18.10 9.37 -0.81
C LEU A 200 -16.68 8.86 -1.03
N ALA A 201 -16.20 7.93 -0.20
CA ALA A 201 -14.81 7.47 -0.25
C ALA A 201 -14.60 6.24 -1.15
N GLY A 202 -15.66 5.57 -1.62
CA GLY A 202 -15.55 4.33 -2.39
C GLY A 202 -15.14 3.11 -1.55
N LEU A 203 -15.26 3.20 -0.22
CA LEU A 203 -14.73 2.20 0.71
C LEU A 203 -15.85 1.37 1.33
N ASN A 204 -15.78 0.05 1.14
CA ASN A 204 -16.74 -0.88 1.72
C ASN A 204 -16.35 -1.28 3.15
N ALA A 205 -16.99 -0.66 4.13
CA ALA A 205 -16.88 -1.00 5.55
C ALA A 205 -18.28 -1.30 6.13
N SER A 206 -18.50 -2.50 6.66
CA SER A 206 -19.80 -2.86 7.24
C SER A 206 -20.08 -2.07 8.53
N SER A 207 -21.34 -1.75 8.77
CA SER A 207 -21.83 -1.17 10.04
C SER A 207 -21.26 -1.90 11.28
N SER A 208 -21.28 -3.24 11.26
CA SER A 208 -20.71 -4.09 12.32
C SER A 208 -19.18 -4.04 12.46
N SER A 209 -18.44 -3.62 11.42
CA SER A 209 -17.00 -3.41 11.50
C SER A 209 -16.68 -2.00 12.01
N LEU A 210 -17.39 -0.98 11.52
CA LEU A 210 -17.32 0.39 12.04
C LEU A 210 -17.61 0.44 13.54
N GLN A 211 -18.66 -0.26 14.00
CA GLN A 211 -18.97 -0.38 15.43
C GLN A 211 -17.81 -1.01 16.23
N ARG A 212 -17.28 -2.15 15.78
CA ARG A 212 -16.18 -2.83 16.49
C ARG A 212 -14.90 -1.98 16.55
N TRP A 213 -14.56 -1.29 15.46
CA TRP A 213 -13.38 -0.43 15.41
C TRP A 213 -13.56 0.86 16.22
N SER A 214 -14.75 1.47 16.19
CA SER A 214 -15.10 2.63 17.04
C SER A 214 -15.03 2.28 18.53
N LEU A 215 -15.57 1.14 18.94
CA LEU A 215 -15.46 0.65 20.33
C LEU A 215 -14.01 0.32 20.72
N ALA A 216 -13.21 -0.28 19.82
CA ALA A 216 -11.80 -0.57 20.07
C ALA A 216 -10.98 0.72 20.26
N LEU A 217 -11.21 1.74 19.41
CA LEU A 217 -10.58 3.05 19.52
C LEU A 217 -10.98 3.76 20.83
N GLY A 218 -12.26 3.75 21.19
CA GLY A 218 -12.73 4.31 22.47
C GLY A 218 -12.09 3.62 23.68
N ALA A 219 -11.90 2.31 23.63
CA ALA A 219 -11.23 1.54 24.68
C ALA A 219 -9.69 1.73 24.72
N GLU A 220 -9.09 2.30 23.67
CA GLU A 220 -7.67 2.70 23.62
C GLU A 220 -7.47 4.10 24.22
N VAL A 221 -8.36 5.05 23.91
CA VAL A 221 -8.34 6.42 24.46
C VAL A 221 -8.64 6.49 25.96
N LEU A 222 -9.33 5.49 26.51
CA LEU A 222 -9.68 5.40 27.94
C LEU A 222 -8.64 4.66 28.82
N ARG A 223 -7.43 4.41 28.31
CA ARG A 223 -6.33 3.74 29.04
C ARG A 223 -5.25 4.72 29.48
#